data_AF-A0A9P6UUN8-F1
#
_entry.id   AF-A0A9P6UUN8-F1
#
_cell.length_a   1.000
_cell.length_b   1.000
_cell.length_c   1.000
_cell.angle_alpha   90.00
_cell.angle_beta   90.00
_cell.angle_gamma   90.00
#
_symmetry.space_group_name_H-M   'P 1'
#
loop_
_entity.id
_entity.type
_entity.pdbx_description
1 polymer ?
#
loop_
_entity_poly.entity_id
_entity_poly.type
_entity_poly.pdbx_seq_one_letter_code
_entity_poly.pdbx_strand_id
1 'polypeptide(L)'
;MGYMRGSSKRTLTILVALCIFAFIFSYTPYPNTALDQLPDYGWRATTGQEQSLGDSPAANQKNTEAERQRLEQEQYDRILQQQEENQREEAREEALDEQTIKDEKSQIQKDINTVNDDKVLVDKPLDSNSHEDKDEEDEEENTGPKDGLPVEFNESLFPITSQKLLESKIDAKTLEAYLHGKPQAIQARDASLTYILIQANNAYRNTSVYSVVLKPKSKIPPSGDIHDYSSLARYFWKNPKTESGLPYVRLDGHPNPDMDTVWDYRLLRKMFRDCYYMGMAYFWTGEERYAEKIVYRLKEWFLDRETYMNPNVKYGSLIFGNELGRAQGFLDMFKVYGMFDGLKAIEGSKALRAEPTLIPELQKWFTQYLEWTDQSIQANQERNARNNHGTYYSVQYVSILEFLGRNDEAKAHLEDAMQKRIGSQIRQDGAQPHETIRPISYFYSTFNLQGMILLAMQGDSHGLDLWRHKGPVEKGVIRVNSRLSVDIETGGGDMEDAIRYLADFGVRDVSEWPYPDSGSRNLNDVLKMAKLASVVYGQDRWQEQIENLEAKVDEQIPGEGASEGGDGGAEAGGEGASSKAPIAEDPNSFICALGKLSNGQLWHCYK
;
A
#
# COMPACT_ATOMS: atom_id res chain seq x y z
N MET A 1 -0.48 49.39 9.57
CA MET A 1 0.35 50.59 9.35
C MET A 1 1.35 50.76 10.49
N GLY A 2 2.40 49.95 10.52
CA GLY A 2 3.52 50.13 11.44
C GLY A 2 4.72 49.45 10.83
N TYR A 3 5.80 50.21 10.64
CA TYR A 3 7.08 49.83 10.02
C TYR A 3 7.14 49.71 8.49
N MET A 4 7.42 50.84 7.81
CA MET A 4 8.23 50.85 6.57
C MET A 4 8.96 52.20 6.46
N ARG A 5 10.07 52.37 7.17
CA ARG A 5 11.08 53.39 6.88
C ARG A 5 12.19 52.68 6.10
N GLY A 6 12.38 53.05 4.82
CA GLY A 6 13.47 52.55 3.97
C GLY A 6 13.03 51.89 2.65
N SER A 7 11.74 51.62 2.47
CA SER A 7 11.25 50.96 1.25
C SER A 7 11.17 51.93 0.06
N SER A 8 11.70 51.54 -1.09
CA SER A 8 11.67 52.36 -2.31
C SER A 8 10.22 52.67 -2.75
N LYS A 9 9.99 53.79 -3.44
CA LYS A 9 8.66 54.15 -3.96
C LYS A 9 8.01 53.00 -4.76
N ARG A 10 8.80 52.22 -5.50
CA ARG A 10 8.33 51.02 -6.23
C ARG A 10 7.78 49.94 -5.31
N THR A 11 8.45 49.66 -4.20
CA THR A 11 8.02 48.66 -3.21
C THR A 11 6.70 49.07 -2.56
N LEU A 12 6.52 50.36 -2.28
CA LEU A 12 5.27 50.89 -1.73
C LEU A 12 4.13 50.83 -2.77
N THR A 13 4.41 51.14 -4.04
CA THR A 13 3.42 51.04 -5.12
C THR A 13 2.96 49.60 -5.35
N ILE A 14 3.88 48.62 -5.30
CA ILE A 14 3.54 47.20 -5.49
C ILE A 14 2.71 46.68 -4.30
N LEU A 15 3.07 47.03 -3.06
CA LEU A 15 2.29 46.64 -1.88
C LEU A 15 0.90 47.26 -1.88
N VAL A 16 0.77 48.54 -2.25
CA VAL A 16 -0.54 49.20 -2.38
C VAL A 16 -1.35 48.58 -3.53
N ALA A 17 -0.72 48.26 -4.66
CA ALA A 17 -1.38 47.56 -5.77
C ALA A 17 -1.88 46.17 -5.36
N LEU A 18 -1.06 45.38 -4.63
CA LEU A 18 -1.45 44.06 -4.13
C LEU A 18 -2.57 44.13 -3.08
N CYS A 19 -2.54 45.12 -2.19
CA CYS A 19 -3.63 45.36 -1.24
C CYS A 19 -4.92 45.81 -1.95
N ILE A 20 -4.84 46.66 -2.97
CA ILE A 20 -5.99 47.06 -3.79
C ILE A 20 -6.52 45.85 -4.58
N PHE A 21 -5.66 45.01 -5.14
CA PHE A 21 -6.05 43.80 -5.87
C PHE A 21 -6.75 42.79 -4.97
N ALA A 22 -6.22 42.56 -3.76
CA ALA A 22 -6.84 41.70 -2.76
C ALA A 22 -8.17 42.26 -2.24
N PHE A 23 -8.29 43.59 -2.11
CA PHE A 23 -9.53 44.24 -1.68
C PHE A 23 -10.62 44.21 -2.75
N ILE A 24 -10.24 44.39 -4.03
CA ILE A 24 -11.17 44.25 -5.17
C ILE A 24 -11.66 42.80 -5.29
N PHE A 25 -10.78 41.80 -5.18
CA PHE A 25 -11.19 40.39 -5.25
C PHE A 25 -12.04 39.90 -4.08
N SER A 26 -11.92 40.55 -2.91
CA SER A 26 -12.67 40.17 -1.70
C SER A 26 -14.05 40.84 -1.60
N TYR A 27 -14.34 41.85 -2.43
CA TYR A 27 -15.56 42.67 -2.29
C TYR A 27 -16.28 43.03 -3.60
N THR A 28 -15.88 42.50 -4.76
CA THR A 28 -16.73 42.59 -5.97
C THR A 28 -17.79 41.49 -5.95
N PRO A 29 -19.09 41.82 -5.85
CA PRO A 29 -20.13 40.84 -6.16
C PRO A 29 -20.02 40.48 -7.65
N TYR A 30 -19.91 39.19 -7.94
CA TYR A 30 -20.00 38.70 -9.32
C TYR A 30 -21.33 39.17 -9.92
N PRO A 31 -21.33 39.89 -11.07
CA PRO A 31 -22.57 40.13 -11.79
C PRO A 31 -23.02 38.79 -12.41
N ASN A 32 -24.25 38.38 -12.09
CA ASN A 32 -24.93 37.16 -12.55
C ASN A 32 -25.17 37.07 -14.07
N THR A 33 -24.48 37.84 -14.90
CA THR A 33 -24.73 37.94 -16.35
C THR A 33 -23.71 37.21 -17.22
N ALA A 34 -22.79 36.43 -16.63
CA ALA A 34 -21.86 35.56 -17.39
C ALA A 34 -22.34 34.09 -17.54
N LEU A 35 -23.50 33.72 -16.98
CA LEU A 35 -24.06 32.37 -17.06
C LEU A 35 -25.10 32.20 -18.20
N ASP A 36 -25.59 33.29 -18.79
CA ASP A 36 -26.63 33.26 -19.84
C ASP A 36 -26.07 33.12 -21.27
N GLN A 37 -24.76 32.93 -21.44
CA GLN A 37 -24.13 32.71 -22.77
C GLN A 37 -23.47 31.34 -22.93
N LEU A 38 -23.65 30.43 -21.95
CA LEU A 38 -23.21 29.04 -22.11
C LEU A 38 -24.24 28.25 -22.93
N PRO A 39 -23.82 27.35 -23.84
CA PRO A 39 -24.74 26.46 -24.55
C PRO A 39 -25.53 25.61 -23.56
N ASP A 40 -26.85 25.56 -23.75
CA ASP A 40 -27.78 24.78 -22.92
C ASP A 40 -27.54 23.27 -23.12
N TYR A 41 -26.98 22.61 -22.10
CA TYR A 41 -26.83 21.15 -22.02
C TYR A 41 -27.95 20.48 -21.22
N GLY A 42 -29.18 21.03 -21.29
CA GLY A 42 -30.40 20.25 -21.08
C GLY A 42 -30.80 20.00 -19.62
N TRP A 43 -30.55 20.95 -18.73
CA TRP A 43 -31.09 20.88 -17.35
C TRP A 43 -31.63 22.25 -16.90
N ARG A 44 -32.88 22.54 -17.27
CA ARG A 44 -33.73 23.50 -16.55
C ARG A 44 -35.04 22.82 -16.18
N ALA A 45 -35.23 22.62 -14.88
CA ALA A 45 -36.53 22.31 -14.30
C ALA A 45 -37.47 23.51 -14.50
N THR A 46 -38.51 23.34 -15.32
CA THR A 46 -39.53 24.35 -15.56
C THR A 46 -40.53 24.38 -14.40
N THR A 47 -40.57 25.48 -13.66
CA THR A 47 -41.75 25.92 -12.90
C THR A 47 -42.75 26.56 -13.87
N GLY A 48 -44.03 26.24 -13.69
CA GLY A 48 -45.01 26.23 -14.78
C GLY A 48 -45.61 27.55 -15.25
N GLN A 49 -46.18 27.50 -16.45
CA GLN A 49 -47.35 28.25 -16.87
C GLN A 49 -48.25 27.35 -17.75
N GLU A 50 -49.54 27.44 -17.50
CA GLU A 50 -50.62 26.62 -18.02
C GLU A 50 -50.73 26.63 -19.55
N GLN A 51 -50.86 25.44 -20.16
CA GLN A 51 -51.73 25.25 -21.31
C GLN A 51 -52.35 23.84 -21.26
N SER A 52 -53.67 23.81 -21.41
CA SER A 52 -54.60 22.70 -21.22
C SER A 52 -54.24 21.43 -21.99
N LEU A 53 -54.44 20.26 -21.36
CA LEU A 53 -55.07 19.06 -21.94
C LEU A 53 -55.25 17.96 -20.86
N GLY A 54 -56.51 17.54 -20.67
CA GLY A 54 -57.04 16.26 -20.14
C GLY A 54 -56.28 15.39 -19.11
N ASP A 55 -56.91 15.26 -17.94
CA ASP A 55 -57.05 14.06 -17.09
C ASP A 55 -55.80 13.33 -16.50
N SER A 56 -55.53 13.61 -15.21
CA SER A 56 -54.91 12.81 -14.12
C SER A 56 -53.57 12.05 -14.34
N PRO A 57 -52.51 12.26 -13.49
CA PRO A 57 -52.24 11.31 -12.39
C PRO A 57 -51.38 11.86 -11.21
N ALA A 58 -51.99 12.20 -10.07
CA ALA A 58 -51.24 12.55 -8.84
C ALA A 58 -50.76 11.32 -8.02
N ALA A 59 -51.20 10.10 -8.37
CA ALA A 59 -50.89 8.87 -7.64
C ALA A 59 -49.59 8.16 -8.12
N ASN A 60 -49.11 8.43 -9.35
CA ASN A 60 -47.96 7.73 -9.94
C ASN A 60 -46.59 8.33 -9.56
N GLN A 61 -46.52 9.60 -9.14
CA GLN A 61 -45.26 10.21 -8.69
C GLN A 61 -44.88 9.83 -7.25
N LYS A 62 -45.86 9.59 -6.36
CA LYS A 62 -45.58 9.13 -4.99
C LYS A 62 -45.12 7.67 -4.95
N ASN A 63 -45.64 6.81 -5.82
CA ASN A 63 -45.19 5.43 -5.92
C ASN A 63 -43.75 5.35 -6.46
N THR A 64 -43.37 6.19 -7.42
CA THR A 64 -41.99 6.19 -7.96
C THR A 64 -40.96 6.80 -7.00
N GLU A 65 -41.34 7.76 -6.14
CA GLU A 65 -40.48 8.28 -5.07
C GLU A 65 -40.27 7.25 -3.95
N ALA A 66 -41.35 6.63 -3.48
CA ALA A 66 -41.31 5.62 -2.42
C ALA A 66 -40.57 4.34 -2.87
N GLU A 67 -40.74 3.95 -4.14
CA GLU A 67 -40.03 2.83 -4.73
C GLU A 67 -38.55 3.13 -4.93
N ARG A 68 -38.18 4.37 -5.33
CA ARG A 68 -36.77 4.82 -5.31
C ARG A 68 -36.17 4.79 -3.91
N GLN A 69 -36.85 5.36 -2.92
CA GLN A 69 -36.38 5.34 -1.53
C GLN A 69 -36.23 3.92 -0.99
N ARG A 70 -37.15 3.02 -1.34
CA ARG A 70 -37.06 1.59 -0.99
C ARG A 70 -35.86 0.92 -1.67
N LEU A 71 -35.67 1.09 -2.98
CA LEU A 71 -34.54 0.50 -3.71
C LEU A 71 -33.20 1.03 -3.19
N GLU A 72 -33.14 2.32 -2.86
CA GLU A 72 -31.95 2.90 -2.27
C GLU A 72 -31.72 2.42 -0.82
N GLN A 73 -32.78 2.13 -0.06
CA GLN A 73 -32.67 1.54 1.28
C GLN A 73 -32.23 0.08 1.19
N GLU A 74 -32.79 -0.71 0.26
CA GLU A 74 -32.35 -2.08 -0.01
C GLU A 74 -30.89 -2.11 -0.49
N GLN A 75 -30.46 -1.14 -1.30
CA GLN A 75 -29.06 -0.96 -1.66
C GLN A 75 -28.19 -0.60 -0.45
N TYR A 76 -28.65 0.29 0.41
CA TYR A 76 -27.95 0.67 1.64
C TYR A 76 -27.79 -0.51 2.61
N ASP A 77 -28.84 -1.31 2.79
CA ASP A 77 -28.81 -2.48 3.67
C ASP A 77 -27.87 -3.57 3.12
N ARG A 78 -27.84 -3.77 1.78
CA ARG A 78 -26.86 -4.64 1.12
C ARG A 78 -25.43 -4.15 1.33
N ILE A 79 -25.20 -2.84 1.23
CA ILE A 79 -23.89 -2.23 1.48
C ILE A 79 -23.46 -2.46 2.93
N LEU A 80 -24.35 -2.28 3.90
CA LEU A 80 -24.06 -2.47 5.31
C LEU A 80 -23.70 -3.93 5.61
N GLN A 81 -24.48 -4.88 5.06
CA GLN A 81 -24.19 -6.30 5.18
C GLN A 81 -22.83 -6.64 4.55
N GLN A 82 -22.52 -6.07 3.38
CA GLN A 82 -21.22 -6.27 2.73
C GLN A 82 -20.08 -5.72 3.60
N GLN A 83 -20.25 -4.57 4.25
CA GLN A 83 -19.25 -4.04 5.17
C GLN A 83 -19.01 -4.99 6.35
N GLU A 84 -20.06 -5.54 6.95
CA GLU A 84 -19.92 -6.52 8.03
C GLU A 84 -19.21 -7.80 7.57
N GLU A 85 -19.52 -8.28 6.37
CA GLU A 85 -18.85 -9.44 5.76
C GLU A 85 -17.37 -9.16 5.50
N ASN A 86 -17.04 -7.98 4.95
CA ASN A 86 -15.65 -7.57 4.73
C ASN A 86 -14.87 -7.52 6.05
N GLN A 87 -15.49 -7.03 7.13
CA GLN A 87 -14.91 -6.97 8.48
C GLN A 87 -14.64 -8.36 9.04
N ARG A 88 -15.58 -9.30 8.84
CA ARG A 88 -15.42 -10.70 9.27
C ARG A 88 -14.33 -11.41 8.48
N GLU A 89 -14.27 -11.17 7.18
CA GLU A 89 -13.24 -11.77 6.33
C GLU A 89 -11.85 -11.20 6.64
N GLU A 90 -11.73 -9.89 6.93
CA GLU A 90 -10.48 -9.30 7.44
C GLU A 90 -10.05 -9.94 8.75
N ALA A 91 -10.96 -10.07 9.73
CA ALA A 91 -10.65 -10.75 10.99
C ALA A 91 -10.27 -12.22 10.80
N ARG A 92 -10.86 -12.90 9.81
CA ARG A 92 -10.52 -14.28 9.45
C ARG A 92 -9.16 -14.36 8.76
N GLU A 93 -8.84 -13.44 7.85
CA GLU A 93 -7.52 -13.30 7.22
C GLU A 93 -6.44 -13.06 8.27
N GLU A 94 -6.66 -12.12 9.20
CA GLU A 94 -5.72 -11.84 10.30
C GLU A 94 -5.49 -13.07 11.19
N ALA A 95 -6.56 -13.78 11.56
CA ALA A 95 -6.47 -15.01 12.36
C ALA A 95 -5.78 -16.16 11.59
N LEU A 96 -6.01 -16.27 10.29
CA LEU A 96 -5.38 -17.28 9.44
C LEU A 96 -3.89 -16.97 9.24
N ASP A 97 -3.52 -15.71 8.99
CA ASP A 97 -2.13 -15.29 8.88
C ASP A 97 -1.38 -15.58 10.20
N GLU A 98 -1.97 -15.28 11.36
CA GLU A 98 -1.40 -15.63 12.67
C GLU A 98 -1.23 -17.14 12.86
N GLN A 99 -2.22 -17.94 12.46
CA GLN A 99 -2.18 -19.40 12.59
C GLN A 99 -1.21 -20.06 11.59
N THR A 100 -1.15 -19.62 10.35
CA THR A 100 -0.18 -20.07 9.34
C THR A 100 1.24 -19.76 9.78
N ILE A 101 1.52 -18.55 10.29
CA ILE A 101 2.83 -18.20 10.86
C ILE A 101 3.19 -19.15 12.02
N LYS A 102 2.20 -19.56 12.83
CA LYS A 102 2.40 -20.48 13.95
C LYS A 102 2.65 -21.93 13.49
N ASP A 103 1.93 -22.38 12.47
CA ASP A 103 2.03 -23.74 11.92
C ASP A 103 3.31 -23.92 11.09
N GLU A 104 3.72 -22.91 10.31
CA GLU A 104 5.01 -22.88 9.62
C GLU A 104 6.19 -22.95 10.60
N LYS A 105 6.12 -22.21 11.72
CA LYS A 105 7.12 -22.30 12.79
C LYS A 105 7.18 -23.71 13.39
N SER A 106 6.03 -24.35 13.60
CA SER A 106 5.94 -25.71 14.13
C SER A 106 6.49 -26.76 13.14
N GLN A 107 6.24 -26.58 11.84
CA GLN A 107 6.74 -27.48 10.80
C GLN A 107 8.25 -27.32 10.58
N ILE A 108 8.76 -26.08 10.55
CA ILE A 108 10.20 -25.80 10.50
C ILE A 108 10.92 -26.42 11.70
N GLN A 109 10.33 -26.35 12.89
CA GLN A 109 10.89 -26.96 14.09
C GLN A 109 10.91 -28.50 14.03
N LYS A 110 9.90 -29.12 13.41
CA LYS A 110 9.89 -30.57 13.14
C LYS A 110 10.96 -30.97 12.14
N ASP A 111 11.12 -30.21 11.07
CA ASP A 111 12.10 -30.48 10.01
C ASP A 111 13.55 -30.31 10.51
N ILE A 112 13.79 -29.39 11.45
CA ILE A 112 15.06 -29.27 12.18
C ILE A 112 15.36 -30.52 13.03
N ASN A 113 14.33 -31.13 13.62
CA ASN A 113 14.48 -32.31 14.46
C ASN A 113 14.74 -33.58 13.63
N THR A 114 14.10 -33.73 12.46
CA THR A 114 14.33 -34.86 11.55
C THR A 114 15.69 -34.81 10.84
N VAL A 115 16.20 -33.62 10.49
CA VAL A 115 17.54 -33.48 9.87
C VAL A 115 18.68 -33.82 10.85
N ASN A 116 18.46 -33.72 12.16
CA ASN A 116 19.44 -34.13 13.17
C ASN A 116 19.48 -35.65 13.42
N ASP A 117 18.44 -36.39 13.04
CA ASP A 117 18.34 -37.83 13.27
C ASP A 117 18.86 -38.68 12.08
N ASP A 118 18.94 -38.13 10.86
CA ASP A 118 19.42 -38.85 9.67
C ASP A 118 20.95 -38.82 9.47
N LYS A 119 21.70 -39.02 10.55
CA LYS A 119 23.03 -39.64 10.46
C LYS A 119 22.90 -41.13 10.72
N VAL A 120 22.60 -41.85 9.64
CA VAL A 120 22.93 -43.26 9.31
C VAL A 120 21.74 -43.82 8.54
N LEU A 121 21.88 -43.98 7.23
CA LEU A 121 21.68 -45.26 6.54
C LEU A 121 22.10 -45.14 5.06
N VAL A 122 22.96 -46.07 4.67
CA VAL A 122 23.58 -46.24 3.35
C VAL A 122 22.79 -47.29 2.56
N ASP A 123 22.66 -47.06 1.25
CA ASP A 123 22.31 -47.99 0.16
C ASP A 123 21.03 -48.85 0.25
N LYS A 124 20.09 -48.64 -0.68
CA LYS A 124 19.74 -49.62 -1.75
C LYS A 124 18.64 -49.13 -2.72
N PRO A 125 18.55 -49.72 -3.94
CA PRO A 125 17.95 -49.09 -5.12
C PRO A 125 16.45 -49.32 -5.28
N LEU A 126 15.86 -48.41 -6.06
CA LEU A 126 14.51 -48.41 -6.62
C LEU A 126 14.17 -49.75 -7.27
N ASP A 127 13.03 -50.33 -6.88
CA ASP A 127 12.36 -51.36 -7.65
C ASP A 127 10.90 -50.97 -7.92
N SER A 128 10.44 -51.42 -9.08
CA SER A 128 9.23 -51.04 -9.80
C SER A 128 8.08 -52.03 -9.59
N ASN A 129 6.86 -51.62 -9.97
CA ASN A 129 5.57 -52.36 -10.02
C ASN A 129 4.81 -52.43 -8.68
N SER A 130 3.48 -52.35 -8.59
CA SER A 130 2.36 -52.35 -9.54
C SER A 130 1.04 -52.22 -8.76
N HIS A 131 0.00 -51.61 -9.37
CA HIS A 131 -1.46 -51.85 -9.20
C HIS A 131 -2.07 -51.75 -7.76
N GLU A 132 -3.29 -51.26 -7.53
CA GLU A 132 -4.57 -51.59 -8.18
C GLU A 132 -5.66 -50.66 -7.62
N ASP A 133 -6.67 -50.36 -8.44
CA ASP A 133 -7.87 -49.55 -8.16
C ASP A 133 -8.72 -50.09 -7.01
N LYS A 134 -9.42 -49.19 -6.29
CA LYS A 134 -10.81 -49.42 -5.84
C LYS A 134 -11.59 -48.10 -5.74
N ASP A 135 -12.64 -48.04 -6.55
CA ASP A 135 -13.77 -47.12 -6.47
C ASP A 135 -14.57 -47.34 -5.18
N GLU A 136 -14.99 -46.27 -4.52
CA GLU A 136 -16.19 -46.22 -3.68
C GLU A 136 -16.87 -44.84 -3.90
N GLU A 137 -18.06 -44.89 -4.50
CA GLU A 137 -19.01 -43.79 -4.63
C GLU A 137 -19.66 -43.54 -3.27
N ASP A 138 -19.62 -42.30 -2.77
CA ASP A 138 -20.57 -41.81 -1.76
C ASP A 138 -21.07 -40.41 -2.17
N GLU A 139 -22.39 -40.34 -2.38
CA GLU A 139 -23.17 -39.13 -2.63
C GLU A 139 -23.35 -38.34 -1.32
N GLU A 140 -22.74 -37.15 -1.20
CA GLU A 140 -23.13 -36.14 -0.21
C GLU A 140 -23.49 -34.81 -0.88
N GLU A 141 -24.64 -34.27 -0.48
CA GLU A 141 -25.29 -33.07 -1.00
C GLU A 141 -24.41 -31.81 -0.87
N ASN A 142 -23.74 -31.45 -1.96
CA ASN A 142 -22.99 -30.21 -2.10
C ASN A 142 -23.94 -29.01 -2.34
N THR A 143 -24.06 -28.12 -1.35
CA THR A 143 -24.76 -26.82 -1.44
C THR A 143 -23.80 -25.63 -1.63
N GLY A 144 -22.67 -25.85 -2.30
CA GLY A 144 -21.76 -24.79 -2.77
C GLY A 144 -22.14 -24.18 -4.12
N PRO A 145 -21.52 -23.04 -4.52
CA PRO A 145 -21.78 -22.36 -5.79
C PRO A 145 -21.50 -23.28 -7.00
N LYS A 146 -22.43 -23.32 -7.96
CA LYS A 146 -22.37 -24.16 -9.18
C LYS A 146 -21.51 -23.54 -10.29
N ASP A 147 -20.26 -23.17 -10.02
CA ASP A 147 -19.32 -22.67 -11.06
C ASP A 147 -18.27 -23.72 -11.50
N GLY A 148 -18.22 -24.89 -10.84
CA GLY A 148 -17.36 -26.00 -11.26
C GLY A 148 -15.87 -25.74 -11.04
N LEU A 149 -15.51 -24.75 -10.22
CA LEU A 149 -14.12 -24.41 -9.91
C LEU A 149 -13.63 -25.21 -8.68
N PRO A 150 -12.39 -25.74 -8.68
CA PRO A 150 -11.87 -26.48 -7.53
C PRO A 150 -11.84 -25.61 -6.27
N VAL A 151 -12.49 -26.09 -5.22
CA VAL A 151 -12.66 -25.40 -3.92
C VAL A 151 -11.42 -25.56 -3.03
N GLU A 152 -10.63 -26.62 -3.26
CA GLU A 152 -9.52 -27.01 -2.40
C GLU A 152 -8.14 -26.69 -2.99
N PHE A 153 -7.24 -26.27 -2.10
CA PHE A 153 -5.81 -26.11 -2.37
C PHE A 153 -5.23 -27.52 -2.55
N ASN A 154 -4.83 -27.86 -3.79
CA ASN A 154 -4.21 -29.15 -4.04
C ASN A 154 -2.70 -29.04 -3.86
N GLU A 155 -2.20 -29.39 -2.67
CA GLU A 155 -0.77 -29.49 -2.35
C GLU A 155 -0.01 -30.42 -3.32
N SER A 156 -0.70 -31.40 -3.91
CA SER A 156 -0.10 -32.34 -4.88
C SER A 156 0.15 -31.73 -6.26
N LEU A 157 -0.33 -30.51 -6.53
CA LEU A 157 -0.04 -29.79 -7.78
C LEU A 157 1.33 -29.10 -7.78
N PHE A 158 2.16 -29.22 -6.72
CA PHE A 158 3.57 -28.83 -6.77
C PHE A 158 4.33 -29.79 -7.72
N PRO A 159 4.59 -29.43 -8.99
CA PRO A 159 5.31 -30.32 -9.87
C PRO A 159 6.78 -30.02 -9.64
N ILE A 160 7.47 -30.88 -8.89
CA ILE A 160 8.92 -31.09 -9.04
C ILE A 160 9.70 -29.76 -9.04
N THR A 161 9.78 -29.20 -7.84
CA THR A 161 10.59 -28.08 -7.35
C THR A 161 10.38 -26.74 -8.07
N SER A 162 9.94 -25.75 -7.31
CA SER A 162 10.10 -24.28 -7.53
C SER A 162 11.38 -23.88 -8.29
N GLN A 163 12.44 -24.68 -8.21
CA GLN A 163 13.62 -24.64 -9.06
C GLN A 163 13.33 -24.67 -10.58
N LYS A 164 12.60 -25.67 -11.11
CA LYS A 164 12.30 -25.75 -12.57
C LYS A 164 11.50 -24.54 -13.05
N LEU A 165 10.62 -24.05 -12.19
CA LEU A 165 9.83 -22.87 -12.45
C LEU A 165 10.71 -21.62 -12.53
N LEU A 166 11.65 -21.45 -11.59
CA LEU A 166 12.63 -20.37 -11.61
C LEU A 166 13.58 -20.45 -12.80
N GLU A 167 14.08 -21.63 -13.14
CA GLU A 167 14.96 -21.86 -14.31
C GLU A 167 14.30 -21.47 -15.64
N SER A 168 12.96 -21.50 -15.69
CA SER A 168 12.19 -21.05 -16.86
C SER A 168 12.05 -19.52 -16.96
N LYS A 169 12.27 -18.80 -15.87
CA LYS A 169 12.07 -17.34 -15.75
C LYS A 169 13.39 -16.57 -15.64
N ILE A 170 14.37 -17.17 -14.98
CA ILE A 170 15.71 -16.69 -14.76
C ILE A 170 16.60 -17.82 -15.27
N ASP A 171 17.53 -17.53 -16.18
CA ASP A 171 18.30 -18.59 -16.80
C ASP A 171 18.98 -19.48 -15.73
N ALA A 172 19.03 -20.79 -16.01
CA ALA A 172 19.45 -21.78 -15.02
C ALA A 172 20.83 -21.50 -14.41
N LYS A 173 21.73 -20.87 -15.17
CA LYS A 173 23.08 -20.54 -14.71
C LYS A 173 23.08 -19.37 -13.71
N THR A 174 22.27 -18.34 -13.95
CA THR A 174 22.07 -17.23 -13.02
C THR A 174 21.41 -17.70 -11.73
N LEU A 175 20.39 -18.57 -11.83
CA LEU A 175 19.75 -19.14 -10.65
C LEU A 175 20.71 -20.05 -9.87
N GLU A 176 21.44 -20.93 -10.54
CA GLU A 176 22.43 -21.82 -9.91
C GLU A 176 23.51 -21.01 -9.21
N ALA A 177 24.04 -19.96 -9.85
CA ALA A 177 25.02 -19.08 -9.21
C ALA A 177 24.48 -18.36 -7.96
N TYR A 178 23.19 -18.01 -7.95
CA TYR A 178 22.54 -17.41 -6.78
C TYR A 178 22.34 -18.42 -5.64
N LEU A 179 21.93 -19.66 -5.96
CA LEU A 179 21.62 -20.71 -4.98
C LEU A 179 22.85 -21.51 -4.51
N HIS A 180 23.95 -21.50 -5.28
CA HIS A 180 25.11 -22.34 -5.01
C HIS A 180 25.75 -22.03 -3.65
N GLY A 181 25.79 -23.05 -2.78
CA GLY A 181 26.35 -22.94 -1.43
C GLY A 181 25.44 -22.25 -0.41
N LYS A 182 24.16 -21.98 -0.74
CA LYS A 182 23.18 -21.30 0.13
C LYS A 182 21.92 -22.16 0.35
N PRO A 183 21.99 -23.26 1.12
CA PRO A 183 20.82 -24.10 1.41
C PRO A 183 19.68 -23.32 2.09
N GLN A 184 19.98 -22.26 2.83
CA GLN A 184 18.99 -21.36 3.43
C GLN A 184 18.19 -20.60 2.36
N ALA A 185 18.81 -20.21 1.23
CA ALA A 185 18.13 -19.52 0.13
C ALA A 185 17.12 -20.42 -0.61
N ILE A 186 17.33 -21.74 -0.58
CA ILE A 186 16.38 -22.73 -1.13
C ILE A 186 15.13 -22.82 -0.24
N GLN A 187 15.32 -22.86 1.09
CA GLN A 187 14.21 -22.86 2.05
C GLN A 187 13.45 -21.53 2.03
N ALA A 188 14.14 -20.40 1.94
CA ALA A 188 13.55 -19.07 1.79
C ALA A 188 12.58 -19.06 0.61
N ARG A 189 13.07 -19.48 -0.56
CA ARG A 189 12.30 -19.54 -1.80
C ARG A 189 11.00 -20.33 -1.62
N ASP A 190 11.08 -21.51 -1.02
CA ASP A 190 9.91 -22.39 -0.88
C ASP A 190 8.87 -21.79 0.09
N ALA A 191 9.32 -21.24 1.22
CA ALA A 191 8.46 -20.47 2.11
C ALA A 191 7.83 -19.24 1.41
N SER A 192 8.57 -18.60 0.50
CA SER A 192 8.11 -17.39 -0.21
C SER A 192 6.96 -17.69 -1.12
N LEU A 193 7.14 -18.75 -1.89
CA LEU A 193 6.15 -19.17 -2.85
C LEU A 193 4.90 -19.65 -2.12
N THR A 194 5.04 -20.42 -1.04
CA THR A 194 3.92 -20.83 -0.19
C THR A 194 3.16 -19.62 0.35
N TYR A 195 3.83 -18.64 0.96
CA TYR A 195 3.18 -17.44 1.48
C TYR A 195 2.43 -16.67 0.38
N ILE A 196 3.07 -16.44 -0.78
CA ILE A 196 2.42 -15.77 -1.92
C ILE A 196 1.16 -16.53 -2.36
N LEU A 197 1.22 -17.85 -2.43
CA LEU A 197 0.08 -18.68 -2.85
C LEU A 197 -1.04 -18.67 -1.82
N ILE A 198 -0.74 -18.66 -0.52
CA ILE A 198 -1.75 -18.52 0.54
C ILE A 198 -2.46 -17.17 0.40
N GLN A 199 -1.69 -16.07 0.30
CA GLN A 199 -2.25 -14.73 0.13
C GLN A 199 -3.07 -14.61 -1.16
N ALA A 200 -2.59 -15.20 -2.27
CA ALA A 200 -3.30 -15.21 -3.54
C ALA A 200 -4.59 -16.03 -3.50
N ASN A 201 -4.59 -17.19 -2.84
CA ASN A 201 -5.80 -18.00 -2.65
C ASN A 201 -6.82 -17.28 -1.77
N ASN A 202 -6.38 -16.59 -0.71
CA ASN A 202 -7.25 -15.75 0.12
C ASN A 202 -7.87 -14.61 -0.71
N ALA A 203 -7.05 -13.89 -1.47
CA ALA A 203 -7.49 -12.85 -2.40
C ALA A 203 -8.47 -13.37 -3.47
N TYR A 204 -8.20 -14.56 -4.02
CA TYR A 204 -9.03 -15.21 -5.03
C TYR A 204 -10.41 -15.58 -4.47
N ARG A 205 -10.43 -16.19 -3.27
CA ARG A 205 -11.65 -16.60 -2.56
C ARG A 205 -12.46 -15.43 -2.02
N ASN A 206 -11.86 -14.25 -1.90
CA ASN A 206 -12.58 -13.07 -1.44
C ASN A 206 -13.70 -12.73 -2.43
N THR A 207 -14.95 -12.76 -1.96
CA THR A 207 -16.18 -12.43 -2.71
C THR A 207 -16.70 -11.03 -2.43
N SER A 208 -16.06 -10.29 -1.52
CA SER A 208 -16.43 -8.93 -1.16
C SER A 208 -16.40 -8.00 -2.36
N VAL A 209 -17.32 -7.04 -2.45
CA VAL A 209 -17.27 -5.99 -3.48
C VAL A 209 -16.19 -4.97 -3.15
N TYR A 210 -15.29 -4.67 -4.09
CA TYR A 210 -14.34 -3.58 -3.96
C TYR A 210 -14.86 -2.36 -4.71
N SER A 211 -15.44 -1.40 -3.99
CA SER A 211 -15.96 -0.19 -4.59
C SER A 211 -16.03 0.99 -3.63
N VAL A 212 -15.89 2.20 -4.18
CA VAL A 212 -16.15 3.47 -3.49
C VAL A 212 -17.63 3.70 -3.23
N VAL A 213 -18.54 2.98 -3.88
CA VAL A 213 -19.99 3.21 -3.71
C VAL A 213 -20.55 2.59 -2.43
N LEU A 214 -19.73 1.88 -1.67
CA LEU A 214 -20.09 1.23 -0.41
C LEU A 214 -20.10 2.18 0.78
N LYS A 215 -19.80 3.47 0.61
CA LYS A 215 -19.90 4.44 1.70
C LYS A 215 -21.36 4.72 2.07
N PRO A 216 -21.69 4.90 3.36
CA PRO A 216 -23.05 5.20 3.77
C PRO A 216 -23.49 6.56 3.20
N LYS A 217 -24.79 6.70 2.89
CA LYS A 217 -25.38 7.94 2.34
C LYS A 217 -25.02 9.19 3.15
N SER A 218 -24.93 9.05 4.47
CA SER A 218 -24.57 10.13 5.40
C SER A 218 -23.10 10.58 5.31
N LYS A 219 -22.28 9.89 4.51
CA LYS A 219 -20.85 10.15 4.30
C LYS A 219 -20.47 10.34 2.82
N ILE A 220 -21.45 10.50 1.93
CA ILE A 220 -21.19 10.93 0.55
C ILE A 220 -20.45 12.28 0.60
N PRO A 221 -19.35 12.44 -0.16
CA PRO A 221 -18.56 13.67 -0.13
C PRO A 221 -19.37 14.88 -0.63
N PRO A 222 -18.90 16.12 -0.36
CA PRO A 222 -19.60 17.36 -0.74
C PRO A 222 -20.02 17.51 -2.21
N SER A 223 -19.45 16.74 -3.15
CA SER A 223 -19.92 16.72 -4.55
C SER A 223 -21.32 16.16 -4.70
N GLY A 224 -21.78 15.33 -3.75
CA GLY A 224 -22.99 14.53 -3.88
C GLY A 224 -22.83 13.28 -4.76
N ASP A 225 -21.65 13.05 -5.33
CA ASP A 225 -21.35 11.89 -6.16
C ASP A 225 -20.81 10.73 -5.31
N ILE A 226 -21.46 9.58 -5.39
CA ILE A 226 -21.07 8.38 -4.63
C ILE A 226 -19.80 7.72 -5.21
N HIS A 227 -19.49 7.98 -6.49
CA HIS A 227 -18.29 7.49 -7.19
C HIS A 227 -17.03 8.30 -6.84
N ASP A 228 -17.15 9.42 -6.13
CA ASP A 228 -15.99 10.16 -5.65
C ASP A 228 -15.34 9.45 -4.46
N TYR A 229 -14.08 9.07 -4.61
CA TYR A 229 -13.27 8.51 -3.53
C TYR A 229 -13.22 9.46 -2.34
N SER A 230 -13.47 8.92 -1.14
CA SER A 230 -13.29 9.66 0.10
C SER A 230 -12.66 8.81 1.20
N SER A 231 -11.89 9.47 2.07
CA SER A 231 -11.41 8.88 3.31
C SER A 231 -11.43 9.96 4.38
N LEU A 232 -11.59 9.60 5.66
CA LEU A 232 -11.70 10.61 6.72
C LEU A 232 -10.36 10.86 7.42
N ALA A 233 -10.15 12.10 7.84
CA ALA A 233 -8.97 12.49 8.60
C ALA A 233 -8.98 11.84 10.01
N ARG A 234 -7.98 10.98 10.27
CA ARG A 234 -7.85 10.14 11.48
C ARG A 234 -8.15 10.83 12.82
N TYR A 235 -7.73 12.06 13.03
CA TYR A 235 -7.81 12.75 14.33
C TYR A 235 -8.89 13.83 14.41
N PHE A 236 -9.90 13.78 13.54
CA PHE A 236 -10.95 14.79 13.48
C PHE A 236 -12.28 14.23 13.96
N TRP A 237 -12.90 14.90 14.92
CA TRP A 237 -14.11 14.46 15.62
C TRP A 237 -15.25 15.46 15.44
N LYS A 238 -16.50 15.03 15.67
CA LYS A 238 -17.66 15.92 15.69
C LYS A 238 -17.39 17.13 16.60
N ASN A 239 -17.72 18.31 16.10
CA ASN A 239 -17.49 19.56 16.81
C ASN A 239 -18.58 19.80 17.86
N PRO A 240 -18.27 19.74 19.17
CA PRO A 240 -19.27 19.92 20.22
C PRO A 240 -19.76 21.37 20.32
N LYS A 241 -19.15 22.32 19.60
CA LYS A 241 -19.52 23.74 19.60
C LYS A 241 -20.57 24.11 18.53
N THR A 242 -21.02 23.14 17.74
CA THR A 242 -21.98 23.36 16.65
C THR A 242 -23.10 22.34 16.75
N GLU A 243 -24.34 22.76 16.50
CA GLU A 243 -25.51 21.86 16.53
C GLU A 243 -25.39 20.70 15.52
N SER A 244 -24.81 20.96 14.35
CA SER A 244 -24.57 19.95 13.31
C SER A 244 -23.40 19.01 13.62
N GLY A 245 -22.55 19.34 14.59
CA GLY A 245 -21.28 18.65 14.80
C GLY A 245 -20.23 18.88 13.70
N LEU A 246 -20.45 19.82 12.77
CA LEU A 246 -19.61 20.09 11.60
C LEU A 246 -19.08 21.53 11.57
N PRO A 247 -17.94 21.78 10.88
CA PRO A 247 -17.00 20.77 10.40
C PRO A 247 -16.33 20.08 11.60
N TYR A 248 -15.84 18.86 11.38
CA TYR A 248 -15.10 18.14 12.42
C TYR A 248 -13.88 18.95 12.90
N VAL A 249 -13.53 18.80 14.17
CA VAL A 249 -12.40 19.49 14.82
C VAL A 249 -11.33 18.50 15.23
N ARG A 250 -10.06 18.93 15.18
CA ARG A 250 -8.92 18.09 15.49
C ARG A 250 -8.83 17.82 17.00
N LEU A 251 -8.75 16.55 17.38
CA LEU A 251 -8.29 16.06 18.68
C LEU A 251 -7.04 15.22 18.45
N ASP A 252 -5.87 15.87 18.53
CA ASP A 252 -4.60 15.27 18.14
C ASP A 252 -4.26 14.06 19.02
N GLY A 253 -3.74 12.99 18.41
CA GLY A 253 -3.40 11.75 19.12
C GLY A 253 -4.60 10.86 19.50
N HIS A 254 -5.84 11.28 19.20
CA HIS A 254 -7.06 10.51 19.47
C HIS A 254 -7.72 10.07 18.14
N PRO A 255 -7.49 8.83 17.66
CA PRO A 255 -8.12 8.32 16.45
C PRO A 255 -9.65 8.29 16.55
N ASN A 256 -10.35 8.85 15.56
CA ASN A 256 -11.80 8.80 15.47
C ASN A 256 -12.24 7.54 14.70
N PRO A 257 -12.96 6.57 15.32
CA PRO A 257 -13.41 5.35 14.65
C PRO A 257 -14.43 5.63 13.52
N ASP A 258 -14.99 6.84 13.45
CA ASP A 258 -15.82 7.26 12.31
C ASP A 258 -15.07 7.16 10.97
N MET A 259 -13.73 7.16 10.98
CA MET A 259 -12.94 6.87 9.78
C MET A 259 -13.21 5.48 9.19
N ASP A 260 -13.63 4.53 10.02
CA ASP A 260 -14.02 3.17 9.61
C ASP A 260 -15.50 3.11 9.19
N THR A 261 -16.15 4.26 8.96
CA THR A 261 -17.45 4.32 8.26
C THR A 261 -17.30 4.58 6.77
N VAL A 262 -16.11 4.98 6.31
CA VAL A 262 -15.79 5.21 4.89
C VAL A 262 -14.60 4.35 4.52
N TRP A 263 -14.87 3.25 3.82
CA TRP A 263 -13.92 2.17 3.61
C TRP A 263 -13.09 2.29 2.34
N ASP A 264 -13.32 3.31 1.51
CA ASP A 264 -12.67 3.43 0.21
C ASP A 264 -11.15 3.25 0.31
N TYR A 265 -10.49 3.83 1.32
CA TYR A 265 -9.04 3.69 1.49
C TYR A 265 -8.59 2.26 1.82
N ARG A 266 -9.39 1.52 2.59
CA ARG A 266 -9.10 0.12 2.96
C ARG A 266 -9.31 -0.77 1.74
N LEU A 267 -10.46 -0.64 1.09
CA LEU A 267 -10.83 -1.43 -0.08
C LEU A 267 -9.88 -1.18 -1.25
N LEU A 268 -9.50 0.07 -1.51
CA LEU A 268 -8.52 0.45 -2.54
C LEU A 268 -7.18 -0.26 -2.30
N ARG A 269 -6.64 -0.13 -1.08
CA ARG A 269 -5.32 -0.70 -0.74
C ARG A 269 -5.35 -2.23 -0.68
N LYS A 270 -6.48 -2.82 -0.28
CA LYS A 270 -6.71 -4.27 -0.34
C LYS A 270 -6.79 -4.76 -1.78
N MET A 271 -7.54 -4.08 -2.65
CA MET A 271 -7.58 -4.37 -4.09
C MET A 271 -6.19 -4.34 -4.73
N PHE A 272 -5.38 -3.30 -4.46
CA PHE A 272 -4.00 -3.25 -4.93
C PHE A 272 -3.15 -4.42 -4.41
N ARG A 273 -3.33 -4.82 -3.15
CA ARG A 273 -2.61 -5.95 -2.54
C ARG A 273 -3.02 -7.28 -3.15
N ASP A 274 -4.30 -7.49 -3.33
CA ASP A 274 -4.85 -8.72 -3.82
C ASP A 274 -4.47 -8.92 -5.30
N CYS A 275 -4.47 -7.84 -6.10
CA CYS A 275 -3.93 -7.88 -7.46
C CYS A 275 -2.44 -8.23 -7.51
N TYR A 276 -1.63 -7.67 -6.60
CA TYR A 276 -0.22 -8.01 -6.49
C TYR A 276 0.00 -9.50 -6.21
N TYR A 277 -0.63 -10.05 -5.15
CA TYR A 277 -0.40 -11.44 -4.77
C TYR A 277 -0.95 -12.43 -5.80
N MET A 278 -2.15 -12.19 -6.34
CA MET A 278 -2.68 -13.01 -7.43
C MET A 278 -1.81 -12.94 -8.68
N GLY A 279 -1.24 -11.77 -9.00
CA GLY A 279 -0.36 -11.61 -10.16
C GLY A 279 0.94 -12.38 -9.97
N MET A 280 1.53 -12.32 -8.78
CA MET A 280 2.70 -13.13 -8.44
C MET A 280 2.38 -14.62 -8.48
N ALA A 281 1.23 -15.05 -7.95
CA ALA A 281 0.80 -16.43 -8.03
C ALA A 281 0.63 -16.89 -9.48
N TYR A 282 0.00 -16.09 -10.35
CA TYR A 282 -0.06 -16.39 -11.79
C TYR A 282 1.33 -16.50 -12.42
N PHE A 283 2.24 -15.57 -12.13
CA PHE A 283 3.59 -15.58 -12.68
C PHE A 283 4.32 -16.90 -12.35
N TRP A 284 4.13 -17.39 -11.13
CA TRP A 284 4.73 -18.63 -10.65
C TRP A 284 3.98 -19.89 -11.08
N THR A 285 2.65 -19.94 -11.08
CA THR A 285 1.94 -21.20 -11.34
C THR A 285 1.37 -21.32 -12.75
N GLY A 286 1.18 -20.19 -13.43
CA GLY A 286 0.45 -20.10 -14.70
C GLY A 286 -1.06 -20.35 -14.55
N GLU A 287 -1.59 -20.40 -13.33
CA GLU A 287 -3.01 -20.66 -13.08
C GLU A 287 -3.88 -19.45 -13.47
N GLU A 288 -4.62 -19.58 -14.57
CA GLU A 288 -5.43 -18.50 -15.16
C GLU A 288 -6.49 -17.93 -14.20
N ARG A 289 -6.97 -18.69 -13.20
CA ARG A 289 -7.97 -18.21 -12.22
C ARG A 289 -7.55 -16.92 -11.51
N TYR A 290 -6.25 -16.76 -11.25
CA TYR A 290 -5.71 -15.55 -10.63
C TYR A 290 -5.79 -14.36 -11.59
N ALA A 291 -5.44 -14.55 -12.87
CA ALA A 291 -5.54 -13.53 -13.89
C ALA A 291 -7.00 -13.12 -14.15
N GLU A 292 -7.92 -14.10 -14.21
CA GLU A 292 -9.37 -13.87 -14.33
C GLU A 292 -9.90 -13.01 -13.18
N LYS A 293 -9.50 -13.31 -11.94
CA LYS A 293 -9.93 -12.54 -10.77
C LYS A 293 -9.32 -11.13 -10.75
N ILE A 294 -8.07 -10.94 -11.16
CA ILE A 294 -7.48 -9.60 -11.31
C ILE A 294 -8.28 -8.77 -12.30
N VAL A 295 -8.55 -9.31 -13.49
CA VAL A 295 -9.34 -8.64 -14.53
C VAL A 295 -10.72 -8.23 -13.98
N TYR A 296 -11.39 -9.12 -13.25
CA TYR A 296 -12.65 -8.81 -12.57
C TYR A 296 -12.51 -7.63 -11.58
N ARG A 297 -11.51 -7.67 -10.68
CA ARG A 297 -11.31 -6.62 -9.66
C ARG A 297 -10.97 -5.25 -10.25
N LEU A 298 -10.21 -5.22 -11.34
CA LEU A 298 -9.88 -3.98 -12.03
C LEU A 298 -11.10 -3.36 -12.71
N LYS A 299 -11.96 -4.18 -13.32
CA LYS A 299 -13.24 -3.70 -13.87
C LYS A 299 -14.14 -3.18 -12.76
N GLU A 300 -14.31 -3.94 -11.69
CA GLU A 300 -15.15 -3.59 -10.55
C GLU A 300 -14.76 -2.23 -9.94
N TRP A 301 -13.46 -1.99 -9.71
CA TRP A 301 -13.01 -0.74 -9.10
C TRP A 301 -12.96 0.46 -10.05
N PHE A 302 -12.58 0.27 -11.32
CA PHE A 302 -12.23 1.40 -12.21
C PHE A 302 -13.21 1.64 -13.36
N LEU A 303 -13.92 0.61 -13.84
CA LEU A 303 -14.59 0.67 -15.14
C LEU A 303 -16.10 0.39 -15.08
N ASP A 304 -16.53 -0.51 -14.20
CA ASP A 304 -17.92 -0.93 -14.11
C ASP A 304 -18.77 0.22 -13.56
N ARG A 305 -19.77 0.65 -14.35
CA ARG A 305 -20.54 1.88 -14.10
C ARG A 305 -21.23 1.91 -12.73
N GLU A 306 -21.56 0.75 -12.17
CA GLU A 306 -22.25 0.65 -10.89
C GLU A 306 -21.29 0.81 -9.69
N THR A 307 -19.99 0.62 -9.89
CA THR A 307 -19.01 0.48 -8.81
C THR A 307 -17.75 1.33 -8.97
N TYR A 308 -17.53 1.93 -10.15
CA TYR A 308 -16.27 2.60 -10.47
C TYR A 308 -15.95 3.78 -9.55
N MET A 309 -14.66 4.06 -9.39
CA MET A 309 -14.14 5.26 -8.77
C MET A 309 -13.90 6.35 -9.82
N ASN A 310 -14.30 7.60 -9.54
CA ASN A 310 -13.91 8.74 -10.36
C ASN A 310 -12.37 8.94 -10.32
N PRO A 311 -11.71 9.40 -11.39
CA PRO A 311 -10.25 9.50 -11.49
C PRO A 311 -9.67 10.69 -10.71
N ASN A 312 -9.95 10.76 -9.41
CA ASN A 312 -9.43 11.78 -8.50
C ASN A 312 -9.47 11.29 -7.04
N VAL A 313 -8.67 11.91 -6.17
CA VAL A 313 -8.75 11.73 -4.70
C VAL A 313 -9.06 13.05 -4.00
N LYS A 314 -9.97 13.84 -4.58
CA LYS A 314 -10.35 15.19 -4.12
C LYS A 314 -10.84 15.22 -2.67
N TYR A 315 -11.41 14.13 -2.19
CA TYR A 315 -11.94 13.97 -0.84
C TYR A 315 -11.12 13.00 0.01
N GLY A 316 -9.87 12.72 -0.36
CA GLY A 316 -8.94 11.98 0.48
C GLY A 316 -8.61 12.73 1.77
N SER A 317 -8.60 12.01 2.89
CA SER A 317 -8.36 12.53 4.24
C SER A 317 -9.21 13.76 4.59
N LEU A 318 -10.48 13.72 4.19
CA LEU A 318 -11.50 14.73 4.41
C LEU A 318 -11.72 14.96 5.91
N ILE A 319 -11.68 16.23 6.29
CA ILE A 319 -12.27 16.68 7.55
C ILE A 319 -13.76 16.84 7.25
N PHE A 320 -14.59 15.96 7.82
CA PHE A 320 -16.00 15.92 7.47
C PHE A 320 -16.68 17.27 7.73
N GLY A 321 -17.44 17.77 6.76
CA GLY A 321 -18.00 19.13 6.75
C GLY A 321 -17.15 20.20 6.04
N ASN A 322 -15.94 19.87 5.57
CA ASN A 322 -15.18 20.74 4.66
C ASN A 322 -15.52 20.47 3.20
N GLU A 323 -15.29 21.45 2.33
CA GLU A 323 -15.55 21.36 0.89
C GLU A 323 -14.54 20.47 0.12
N LEU A 324 -13.34 20.28 0.68
CA LEU A 324 -12.23 19.56 0.04
C LEU A 324 -11.49 18.67 1.05
N GLY A 325 -10.94 17.56 0.55
CA GLY A 325 -9.97 16.73 1.26
C GLY A 325 -8.64 17.45 1.51
N ARG A 326 -7.72 16.77 2.18
CA ARG A 326 -6.40 17.32 2.53
C ARG A 326 -5.31 16.71 1.66
N ALA A 327 -4.16 17.39 1.57
CA ALA A 327 -2.97 16.88 0.87
C ALA A 327 -2.62 15.44 1.25
N GLN A 328 -2.65 15.13 2.56
CA GLN A 328 -2.30 13.81 3.09
C GLN A 328 -3.17 12.67 2.59
N GLY A 329 -4.36 12.96 2.03
CA GLY A 329 -5.22 11.95 1.42
C GLY A 329 -4.68 11.41 0.10
N PHE A 330 -3.76 12.13 -0.55
CA PHE A 330 -3.09 11.65 -1.76
C PHE A 330 -2.27 10.39 -1.47
N LEU A 331 -1.68 10.30 -0.27
CA LEU A 331 -1.00 9.09 0.23
C LEU A 331 -1.91 7.85 0.25
N ASP A 332 -3.23 7.94 0.08
CA ASP A 332 -4.07 6.75 0.05
C ASP A 332 -3.80 5.83 -1.15
N MET A 333 -3.34 6.41 -2.26
CA MET A 333 -3.02 5.70 -3.50
C MET A 333 -1.60 5.10 -3.54
N PHE A 334 -0.79 5.26 -2.48
CA PHE A 334 0.64 4.97 -2.52
C PHE A 334 1.02 3.53 -2.89
N LYS A 335 0.12 2.55 -2.71
CA LYS A 335 0.34 1.13 -3.04
C LYS A 335 -0.04 0.74 -4.47
N VAL A 336 -0.42 1.70 -5.32
CA VAL A 336 -0.87 1.42 -6.71
C VAL A 336 0.19 0.69 -7.53
N TYR A 337 1.49 0.89 -7.24
CA TYR A 337 2.59 0.18 -7.91
C TYR A 337 2.42 -1.35 -7.87
N GLY A 338 1.95 -1.90 -6.74
CA GLY A 338 1.76 -3.35 -6.60
C GLY A 338 0.64 -3.89 -7.50
N MET A 339 -0.38 -3.08 -7.80
CA MET A 339 -1.41 -3.45 -8.77
C MET A 339 -0.83 -3.50 -10.19
N PHE A 340 0.03 -2.55 -10.55
CA PHE A 340 0.70 -2.55 -11.85
C PHE A 340 1.68 -3.72 -12.00
N ASP A 341 2.42 -4.07 -10.94
CA ASP A 341 3.26 -5.28 -10.92
C ASP A 341 2.40 -6.54 -11.15
N GLY A 342 1.26 -6.64 -10.46
CA GLY A 342 0.33 -7.76 -10.65
C GLY A 342 -0.25 -7.83 -12.06
N LEU A 343 -0.58 -6.68 -12.65
CA LEU A 343 -1.08 -6.59 -14.03
C LEU A 343 0.00 -6.94 -15.06
N LYS A 344 1.24 -6.51 -14.83
CA LYS A 344 2.40 -6.88 -15.65
C LYS A 344 2.68 -8.37 -15.59
N ALA A 345 2.54 -8.97 -14.40
CA ALA A 345 2.76 -10.39 -14.17
C ALA A 345 1.80 -11.30 -14.96
N ILE A 346 0.57 -10.82 -15.24
CA ILE A 346 -0.44 -11.55 -16.02
C ILE A 346 -0.44 -11.23 -17.52
N GLU A 347 0.58 -10.51 -18.00
CA GLU A 347 0.72 -10.19 -19.42
C GLU A 347 0.78 -11.48 -20.26
N GLY A 348 -0.08 -11.58 -21.27
CA GLY A 348 -0.19 -12.77 -22.12
C GLY A 348 -1.10 -13.89 -21.58
N SER A 349 -1.75 -13.70 -20.43
CA SER A 349 -2.80 -14.59 -19.93
C SER A 349 -3.99 -14.68 -20.89
N LYS A 350 -4.74 -15.78 -20.82
CA LYS A 350 -5.99 -15.93 -21.58
C LYS A 350 -7.03 -14.92 -21.10
N ALA A 351 -7.09 -14.69 -19.78
CA ALA A 351 -7.98 -13.70 -19.17
C ALA A 351 -7.78 -12.30 -19.78
N LEU A 352 -6.53 -11.82 -19.85
CA LEU A 352 -6.25 -10.50 -20.40
C LEU A 352 -6.52 -10.41 -21.92
N ARG A 353 -6.24 -11.49 -22.68
CA ARG A 353 -6.57 -11.55 -24.12
C ARG A 353 -8.08 -11.53 -24.39
N ALA A 354 -8.88 -12.09 -23.48
CA ALA A 354 -10.34 -12.08 -23.58
C ALA A 354 -10.95 -10.68 -23.35
N GLU A 355 -10.20 -9.77 -22.72
CA GLU A 355 -10.62 -8.40 -22.37
C GLU A 355 -9.70 -7.34 -23.01
N PRO A 356 -9.68 -7.24 -24.36
CA PRO A 356 -8.71 -6.40 -25.08
C PRO A 356 -8.84 -4.90 -24.80
N THR A 357 -9.97 -4.45 -24.26
CA THR A 357 -10.22 -3.04 -23.92
C THR A 357 -9.82 -2.68 -22.49
N LEU A 358 -9.49 -3.65 -21.62
CA LEU A 358 -9.18 -3.41 -20.21
C LEU A 358 -8.00 -2.44 -20.05
N ILE A 359 -6.85 -2.75 -20.67
CA ILE A 359 -5.66 -1.92 -20.56
C ILE A 359 -5.88 -0.50 -21.11
N PRO A 360 -6.43 -0.32 -22.33
CA PRO A 360 -6.73 1.03 -22.84
C PRO A 360 -7.65 1.86 -21.93
N GLU A 361 -8.72 1.27 -21.39
CA GLU A 361 -9.64 2.02 -20.51
C GLU A 361 -9.00 2.32 -19.13
N LEU A 362 -8.19 1.42 -18.58
CA LEU A 362 -7.40 1.72 -17.37
C LEU A 362 -6.39 2.84 -17.64
N GLN A 363 -5.67 2.81 -18.76
CA GLN A 363 -4.73 3.88 -19.13
C GLN A 363 -5.44 5.23 -19.30
N LYS A 364 -6.64 5.24 -19.87
CA LYS A 364 -7.48 6.44 -19.94
C LYS A 364 -7.87 6.96 -18.56
N TRP A 365 -8.30 6.07 -17.65
CA TRP A 365 -8.61 6.44 -16.26
C TRP A 365 -7.39 7.05 -15.55
N PHE A 366 -6.22 6.43 -15.67
CA PHE A 366 -4.98 6.92 -15.06
C PHE A 366 -4.44 8.19 -15.72
N THR A 367 -4.68 8.40 -17.01
CA THR A 367 -4.40 9.67 -17.69
C THR A 367 -5.23 10.79 -17.09
N GLN A 368 -6.54 10.58 -16.92
CA GLN A 368 -7.43 11.55 -16.27
C GLN A 368 -7.03 11.80 -14.81
N TYR A 369 -6.58 10.75 -14.11
CA TYR A 369 -6.08 10.88 -12.75
C TYR A 369 -4.81 11.74 -12.67
N LEU A 370 -3.88 11.60 -13.60
CA LEU A 370 -2.68 12.45 -13.66
C LEU A 370 -3.05 13.90 -14.05
N GLU A 371 -3.98 14.10 -15.00
CA GLU A 371 -4.49 15.44 -15.34
C GLU A 371 -5.07 16.15 -14.12
N TRP A 372 -5.90 15.45 -13.32
CA TRP A 372 -6.40 15.97 -12.05
C TRP A 372 -5.26 16.22 -11.06
N THR A 373 -4.31 15.30 -10.94
CA THR A 373 -3.16 15.39 -10.02
C THR A 373 -2.33 16.65 -10.29
N ASP A 374 -2.05 16.96 -11.56
CA ASP A 374 -1.23 18.11 -11.93
C ASP A 374 -1.92 19.45 -11.63
N GLN A 375 -3.25 19.48 -11.74
CA GLN A 375 -4.07 20.67 -11.49
C GLN A 375 -4.51 20.82 -10.02
N SER A 376 -4.40 19.75 -9.24
CA SER A 376 -4.92 19.68 -7.87
C SER A 376 -4.03 20.42 -6.87
N ILE A 377 -4.63 21.31 -6.07
CA ILE A 377 -3.93 21.99 -4.97
C ILE A 377 -3.45 20.97 -3.93
N GLN A 378 -4.26 19.94 -3.64
CA GLN A 378 -3.91 18.94 -2.63
C GLN A 378 -2.73 18.07 -3.08
N ALA A 379 -2.75 17.62 -4.34
CA ALA A 379 -1.66 16.85 -4.91
C ALA A 379 -0.38 17.68 -5.02
N ASN A 380 -0.47 18.96 -5.40
CA ASN A 380 0.69 19.85 -5.42
C ASN A 380 1.26 20.12 -4.01
N GLN A 381 0.44 20.15 -2.97
CA GLN A 381 0.93 20.22 -1.59
C GLN A 381 1.65 18.92 -1.19
N GLU A 382 1.09 17.76 -1.53
CA GLU A 382 1.72 16.46 -1.26
C GLU A 382 3.05 16.30 -2.00
N ARG A 383 3.09 16.67 -3.29
CA ARG A 383 4.31 16.73 -4.10
C ARG A 383 5.42 17.54 -3.44
N ASN A 384 5.07 18.64 -2.78
CA ASN A 384 6.04 19.54 -2.15
C ASN A 384 6.34 19.18 -0.69
N ALA A 385 5.77 18.10 -0.15
CA ALA A 385 6.14 17.62 1.17
C ALA A 385 7.62 17.17 1.20
N ARG A 386 8.29 17.44 2.33
CA ARG A 386 9.73 17.17 2.54
C ARG A 386 10.01 15.88 3.32
N ASN A 387 8.97 15.10 3.55
CA ASN A 387 8.98 13.85 4.30
C ASN A 387 8.42 12.72 3.41
N ASN A 388 8.09 11.59 4.01
CA ASN A 388 7.53 10.40 3.38
C ASN A 388 6.36 10.67 2.43
N HIS A 389 5.54 11.67 2.68
CA HIS A 389 4.45 12.05 1.77
C HIS A 389 4.98 12.44 0.37
N GLY A 390 6.05 13.22 0.30
CA GLY A 390 6.66 13.61 -0.98
C GLY A 390 7.37 12.44 -1.67
N THR A 391 7.95 11.53 -0.88
CA THR A 391 8.57 10.30 -1.36
C THR A 391 7.52 9.40 -2.03
N TYR A 392 6.43 9.10 -1.32
CA TYR A 392 5.36 8.25 -1.86
C TYR A 392 4.52 8.90 -2.95
N TYR A 393 4.38 10.24 -2.96
CA TYR A 393 3.89 10.95 -4.14
C TYR A 393 4.72 10.59 -5.37
N SER A 394 6.05 10.60 -5.22
CA SER A 394 6.97 10.35 -6.34
C SER A 394 6.89 8.90 -6.80
N VAL A 395 6.85 7.92 -5.87
CA VAL A 395 6.64 6.50 -6.17
C VAL A 395 5.38 6.32 -7.00
N GLN A 396 4.25 6.81 -6.48
CA GLN A 396 2.95 6.68 -7.12
C GLN A 396 2.93 7.31 -8.52
N TYR A 397 3.43 8.54 -8.65
CA TYR A 397 3.39 9.27 -9.91
C TYR A 397 4.25 8.59 -10.98
N VAL A 398 5.46 8.15 -10.63
CA VAL A 398 6.36 7.42 -11.54
C VAL A 398 5.75 6.08 -11.95
N SER A 399 5.17 5.31 -11.02
CA SER A 399 4.55 4.03 -11.37
C SER A 399 3.38 4.18 -12.35
N ILE A 400 2.59 5.26 -12.21
CA ILE A 400 1.51 5.55 -13.16
C ILE A 400 2.08 5.94 -14.52
N LEU A 401 3.12 6.79 -14.58
CA LEU A 401 3.78 7.13 -15.85
C LEU A 401 4.33 5.90 -16.57
N GLU A 402 4.96 4.98 -15.84
CA GLU A 402 5.48 3.71 -16.37
C GLU A 402 4.34 2.85 -16.95
N PHE A 403 3.22 2.72 -16.23
CA PHE A 403 2.03 2.01 -16.73
C PHE A 403 1.43 2.64 -18.00
N LEU A 404 1.49 3.98 -18.11
CA LEU A 404 1.05 4.72 -19.29
C LEU A 404 2.06 4.66 -20.44
N GLY A 405 3.24 4.05 -20.25
CA GLY A 405 4.31 4.03 -21.25
C GLY A 405 5.01 5.39 -21.44
N ARG A 406 4.85 6.33 -20.50
CA ARG A 406 5.42 7.69 -20.53
C ARG A 406 6.83 7.70 -19.91
N ASN A 407 7.71 6.85 -20.43
CA ASN A 407 9.02 6.56 -19.80
C ASN A 407 9.97 7.77 -19.72
N ASP A 408 9.97 8.66 -20.71
CA ASP A 408 10.80 9.87 -20.67
C ASP A 408 10.38 10.81 -19.52
N GLU A 409 9.07 10.91 -19.27
CA GLU A 409 8.53 11.68 -18.15
C GLU A 409 8.80 10.99 -16.82
N ALA A 410 8.67 9.65 -16.77
CA ALA A 410 9.01 8.86 -15.59
C ALA A 410 10.47 9.10 -15.17
N LYS A 411 11.39 9.06 -16.15
CA LYS A 411 12.81 9.36 -15.93
C LYS A 411 13.05 10.78 -15.42
N ALA A 412 12.42 11.79 -16.03
CA ALA A 412 12.55 13.17 -15.57
C ALA A 412 12.04 13.37 -14.12
N HIS A 413 10.95 12.69 -13.76
CA HIS A 413 10.43 12.69 -12.39
C HIS A 413 11.34 11.94 -11.41
N LEU A 414 12.01 10.87 -11.83
CA LEU A 414 13.01 10.16 -11.05
C LEU A 414 14.27 11.02 -10.81
N GLU A 415 14.71 11.80 -11.79
CA GLU A 415 15.80 12.77 -11.61
C GLU A 415 15.45 13.84 -10.57
N ASP A 416 14.21 14.35 -10.61
CA ASP A 416 13.69 15.28 -9.58
C ASP A 416 13.62 14.61 -8.20
N ALA A 417 13.16 13.36 -8.14
CA ALA A 417 13.04 12.60 -6.91
C ALA A 417 14.42 12.24 -6.32
N MET A 418 15.41 11.95 -7.15
CA MET A 418 16.79 11.73 -6.74
C MET A 418 17.32 12.93 -5.95
N GLN A 419 17.08 14.15 -6.43
CA GLN A 419 17.50 15.37 -5.73
C GLN A 419 16.65 15.70 -4.50
N LYS A 420 15.31 15.68 -4.64
CA LYS A 420 14.37 16.19 -3.61
C LYS A 420 13.93 15.16 -2.57
N ARG A 421 14.17 13.87 -2.82
CA ARG A 421 13.85 12.77 -1.89
C ARG A 421 15.13 12.22 -1.31
N ILE A 422 15.97 11.62 -2.13
CA ILE A 422 17.21 11.00 -1.63
C ILE A 422 18.16 12.10 -1.14
N GLY A 423 18.52 13.02 -2.04
CA GLY A 423 19.56 14.02 -1.79
C GLY A 423 19.24 15.00 -0.65
N SER A 424 17.97 15.35 -0.43
CA SER A 424 17.57 16.36 0.55
C SER A 424 16.92 15.80 1.82
N GLN A 425 16.69 14.49 1.98
CA GLN A 425 16.04 13.95 3.17
C GLN A 425 16.95 13.09 4.05
N ILE A 426 18.09 12.63 3.52
CA ILE A 426 19.03 11.79 4.26
C ILE A 426 20.23 12.62 4.70
N ARG A 427 20.48 12.70 6.01
CA ARG A 427 21.66 13.36 6.56
C ARG A 427 22.91 12.49 6.36
N GLN A 428 24.10 13.08 6.42
CA GLN A 428 25.39 12.37 6.31
C GLN A 428 25.53 11.14 7.24
N ASP A 429 24.91 11.14 8.42
CA ASP A 429 24.93 9.98 9.33
C ASP A 429 23.82 8.96 9.07
N GLY A 430 22.95 9.20 8.08
CA GLY A 430 21.81 8.34 7.73
C GLY A 430 20.49 8.72 8.41
N ALA A 431 20.50 9.63 9.39
CA ALA A 431 19.26 10.09 10.00
C ALA A 431 18.37 10.82 8.98
N GLN A 432 17.05 10.73 9.16
CA GLN A 432 16.05 11.38 8.31
C GLN A 432 15.33 12.48 9.10
N PRO A 433 15.79 13.74 9.09
CA PRO A 433 15.38 14.77 10.05
C PRO A 433 13.88 15.05 10.08
N HIS A 434 13.21 14.96 8.93
CA HIS A 434 11.77 15.18 8.83
C HIS A 434 10.93 14.04 9.45
N GLU A 435 11.51 12.86 9.60
CA GLU A 435 10.89 11.69 10.23
C GLU A 435 11.30 11.54 11.69
N THR A 436 12.55 11.87 12.02
CA THR A 436 13.07 11.73 13.39
C THR A 436 12.42 12.67 14.39
N ILE A 437 11.87 13.80 13.94
CA ILE A 437 11.09 14.71 14.81
C ILE A 437 9.68 14.20 15.16
N ARG A 438 9.23 13.08 14.58
CA ARG A 438 7.86 12.58 14.72
C ARG A 438 7.70 11.71 15.98
N PRO A 439 6.50 11.60 16.57
CA PRO A 439 6.29 10.82 17.80
C PRO A 439 6.60 9.32 17.70
N ILE A 440 6.44 8.72 16.51
CA ILE A 440 6.81 7.32 16.20
C ILE A 440 7.93 7.33 15.15
N SER A 441 9.02 8.01 15.50
CA SER A 441 10.07 8.40 14.53
C SER A 441 10.76 7.22 13.86
N TYR A 442 10.95 6.10 14.56
CA TYR A 442 11.59 4.93 13.98
C TYR A 442 10.73 4.37 12.84
N PHE A 443 9.42 4.18 13.08
CA PHE A 443 8.46 3.77 12.06
C PHE A 443 8.47 4.70 10.84
N TYR A 444 8.41 6.02 11.05
CA TYR A 444 8.38 6.96 9.92
C TYR A 444 9.69 6.95 9.12
N SER A 445 10.83 6.78 9.79
CA SER A 445 12.14 6.68 9.13
C SER A 445 12.23 5.39 8.30
N THR A 446 11.76 4.27 8.84
CA THR A 446 11.61 3.01 8.09
C THR A 446 10.67 3.23 6.91
N PHE A 447 9.45 3.69 7.13
CA PHE A 447 8.41 3.89 6.11
C PHE A 447 8.87 4.78 4.94
N ASN A 448 9.56 5.87 5.22
CA ASN A 448 10.12 6.74 4.17
C ASN A 448 11.20 6.03 3.36
N LEU A 449 12.09 5.28 4.03
CA LEU A 449 13.17 4.54 3.38
C LEU A 449 12.65 3.42 2.47
N GLN A 450 11.53 2.78 2.82
CA GLN A 450 10.82 1.84 1.92
C GLN A 450 10.43 2.54 0.61
N GLY A 451 9.86 3.74 0.69
CA GLY A 451 9.51 4.55 -0.49
C GLY A 451 10.73 4.97 -1.32
N MET A 452 11.86 5.30 -0.67
CA MET A 452 13.10 5.63 -1.36
C MET A 452 13.71 4.44 -2.10
N ILE A 453 13.63 3.25 -1.50
CA ILE A 453 14.05 2.00 -2.14
C ILE A 453 13.21 1.73 -3.39
N LEU A 454 11.89 1.89 -3.32
CA LEU A 454 11.00 1.75 -4.48
C LEU A 454 11.41 2.71 -5.60
N LEU A 455 11.67 3.98 -5.29
CA LEU A 455 12.17 4.96 -6.27
C LEU A 455 13.50 4.54 -6.89
N ALA A 456 14.39 3.94 -6.11
CA ALA A 456 15.67 3.50 -6.63
C ALA A 456 15.59 2.26 -7.52
N MET A 457 14.67 1.35 -7.22
CA MET A 457 14.34 0.22 -8.10
C MET A 457 13.73 0.72 -9.42
N GLN A 458 12.82 1.70 -9.37
CA GLN A 458 12.33 2.38 -10.56
C GLN A 458 13.48 3.05 -11.32
N GLY A 459 14.36 3.76 -10.60
CA GLY A 459 15.58 4.38 -11.14
C GLY A 459 16.46 3.42 -11.94
N ASP A 460 16.68 2.20 -11.45
CA ASP A 460 17.50 1.19 -12.14
C ASP A 460 16.97 0.90 -13.55
N SER A 461 15.65 0.78 -13.71
CA SER A 461 14.99 0.53 -15.01
C SER A 461 15.16 1.66 -16.03
N HIS A 462 15.45 2.89 -15.55
CA HIS A 462 15.70 4.08 -16.37
C HIS A 462 17.19 4.46 -16.45
N GLY A 463 18.08 3.62 -15.90
CA GLY A 463 19.52 3.82 -15.87
C GLY A 463 19.98 4.95 -14.93
N LEU A 464 19.24 5.20 -13.85
CA LEU A 464 19.55 6.19 -12.84
C LEU A 464 19.96 5.51 -11.52
N ASP A 465 21.17 5.80 -11.03
CA ASP A 465 21.64 5.29 -9.73
C ASP A 465 21.19 6.21 -8.58
N LEU A 466 19.97 5.98 -8.09
CA LEU A 466 19.46 6.65 -6.89
C LEU A 466 20.05 6.06 -5.60
N TRP A 467 20.61 4.84 -5.65
CA TRP A 467 21.18 4.14 -4.49
C TRP A 467 22.34 4.91 -3.87
N ARG A 468 23.25 5.39 -4.72
CA ARG A 468 24.48 6.07 -4.31
C ARG A 468 24.40 7.60 -4.37
N HIS A 469 23.21 8.15 -4.57
CA HIS A 469 23.05 9.59 -4.69
C HIS A 469 23.17 10.29 -3.32
N LYS A 470 23.98 11.35 -3.26
CA LYS A 470 24.08 12.27 -2.12
C LYS A 470 23.76 13.69 -2.58
N GLY A 471 22.90 14.38 -1.84
CA GLY A 471 22.61 15.80 -2.05
C GLY A 471 23.50 16.69 -1.18
N PRO A 472 23.47 18.02 -1.41
CA PRO A 472 24.20 18.97 -0.59
C PRO A 472 23.66 19.01 0.85
N VAL A 473 24.53 19.32 1.80
CA VAL A 473 24.11 19.59 3.18
C VAL A 473 23.42 20.96 3.23
N GLU A 474 22.18 20.97 3.70
CA GLU A 474 21.36 22.18 3.82
C GLU A 474 20.88 22.38 5.25
N LYS A 475 20.94 23.64 5.72
CA LYS A 475 20.34 24.03 6.99
C LYS A 475 18.91 24.47 6.77
N GLY A 476 18.02 24.01 7.63
CA GLY A 476 16.60 24.33 7.57
C GLY A 476 15.99 24.47 8.95
N VAL A 477 14.68 24.69 8.95
CA VAL A 477 13.87 24.77 10.18
C VAL A 477 12.59 23.97 9.94
N ILE A 478 12.26 23.04 10.83
CA ILE A 478 10.97 22.36 10.82
C ILE A 478 10.08 22.93 11.91
N ARG A 479 8.84 23.26 11.54
CA ARG A 479 7.79 23.58 12.51
C ARG A 479 7.20 22.27 13.06
N VAL A 480 7.49 21.95 14.31
CA VAL A 480 6.94 20.77 15.01
C VAL A 480 5.50 21.02 15.42
N ASN A 481 5.18 22.23 15.90
CA ASN A 481 3.82 22.64 16.23
C ASN A 481 3.63 24.16 16.15
N SER A 482 2.49 24.68 16.62
CA SER A 482 2.20 26.11 16.52
C SER A 482 3.20 27.02 17.26
N ARG A 483 3.91 26.48 18.27
CA ARG A 483 4.81 27.19 19.19
C ARG A 483 6.27 26.73 19.11
N LEU A 484 6.55 25.60 18.47
CA LEU A 484 7.89 25.00 18.39
C LEU A 484 8.34 24.85 16.93
N SER A 485 9.50 25.42 16.65
CA SER A 485 10.30 25.16 15.45
C SER A 485 11.68 24.70 15.88
N VAL A 486 12.26 23.76 15.12
CA VAL A 486 13.55 23.15 15.42
C VAL A 486 14.45 23.32 14.20
N ASP A 487 15.66 23.80 14.43
CA ASP A 487 16.69 23.86 13.40
C ASP A 487 17.12 22.44 13.02
N ILE A 488 17.25 22.18 11.73
CA ILE A 488 17.65 20.90 11.19
C ILE A 488 18.76 21.06 10.17
N GLU A 489 19.48 19.97 9.95
CA GLU A 489 20.38 19.81 8.83
C GLU A 489 19.95 18.58 8.03
N THR A 490 19.86 18.72 6.71
CA THR A 490 19.44 17.68 5.77
C THR A 490 20.49 17.49 4.69
N GLY A 491 20.46 16.34 4.01
CA GLY A 491 21.39 16.04 2.92
C GLY A 491 22.78 15.59 3.38
N GLY A 492 23.63 15.22 2.42
CA GLY A 492 24.98 14.70 2.66
C GLY A 492 25.08 13.19 2.86
N GLY A 493 23.98 12.47 3.05
CA GLY A 493 23.95 11.00 3.10
C GLY A 493 23.30 10.37 1.86
N ASP A 494 23.51 9.07 1.69
CA ASP A 494 22.85 8.23 0.68
C ASP A 494 21.94 7.17 1.32
N MET A 495 21.34 6.30 0.51
CA MET A 495 20.48 5.23 1.03
C MET A 495 21.24 4.18 1.84
N GLU A 496 22.54 3.95 1.57
CA GLU A 496 23.33 3.03 2.39
C GLU A 496 23.46 3.57 3.82
N ASP A 497 23.76 4.86 3.96
CA ASP A 497 23.86 5.55 5.24
C ASP A 497 22.54 5.42 6.03
N ALA A 498 21.39 5.65 5.38
CA ALA A 498 20.07 5.56 6.00
C ALA A 498 19.69 4.14 6.45
N ILE A 499 19.96 3.12 5.62
CA ILE A 499 19.69 1.72 5.99
C ILE A 499 20.58 1.34 7.18
N ARG A 500 21.85 1.76 7.18
CA ARG A 500 22.81 1.41 8.23
C ARG A 500 22.43 2.06 9.55
N TYR A 501 21.99 3.33 9.50
CA TYR A 501 21.49 4.04 10.67
C TYR A 501 20.32 3.30 11.33
N LEU A 502 19.32 2.87 10.55
CA LEU A 502 18.19 2.12 11.11
C LEU A 502 18.61 0.72 11.59
N ALA A 503 19.46 0.01 10.86
CA ALA A 503 19.96 -1.31 11.25
C ALA A 503 20.70 -1.25 12.60
N ASP A 504 21.62 -0.29 12.76
CA ASP A 504 22.41 -0.11 13.96
C ASP A 504 21.53 0.23 15.17
N PHE A 505 20.51 1.09 15.02
CA PHE A 505 19.57 1.41 16.09
C PHE A 505 18.48 0.36 16.30
N GLY A 506 18.26 -0.53 15.33
CA GLY A 506 17.36 -1.66 15.45
C GLY A 506 17.88 -2.74 16.40
N VAL A 507 19.21 -2.89 16.49
CA VAL A 507 19.84 -3.90 17.34
C VAL A 507 20.22 -3.40 18.74
N ARG A 508 20.38 -2.08 18.90
CA ARG A 508 20.68 -1.42 20.18
C ARG A 508 19.50 -1.40 21.13
N ASP A 509 19.76 -1.06 22.40
CA ASP A 509 18.68 -0.84 23.35
C ASP A 509 17.73 0.26 22.86
N VAL A 510 16.44 0.10 23.11
CA VAL A 510 15.41 1.03 22.63
C VAL A 510 15.67 2.45 23.13
N SER A 511 16.21 2.60 24.35
CA SER A 511 16.55 3.89 24.97
C SER A 511 17.73 4.62 24.32
N GLU A 512 18.53 3.94 23.50
CA GLU A 512 19.65 4.56 22.78
C GLU A 512 19.19 5.35 21.55
N TRP A 513 17.96 5.15 21.09
CA TRP A 513 17.41 5.95 19.99
C TRP A 513 17.28 7.41 20.41
N PRO A 514 17.97 8.34 19.73
CA PRO A 514 18.14 9.70 20.23
C PRO A 514 16.94 10.62 19.97
N TYR A 515 15.81 10.07 19.51
CA TYR A 515 14.65 10.83 19.06
C TYR A 515 13.35 10.37 19.73
N PRO A 516 12.27 11.18 19.68
CA PRO A 516 10.98 10.79 20.22
C PRO A 516 10.44 9.53 19.55
N ASP A 517 10.20 8.46 20.32
CA ASP A 517 9.66 7.22 19.77
C ASP A 517 8.74 6.55 20.79
N SER A 518 7.44 6.56 20.48
CA SER A 518 6.40 5.90 21.28
C SER A 518 5.80 4.69 20.57
N GLY A 519 6.39 4.24 19.47
CA GLY A 519 5.88 3.17 18.61
C GLY A 519 6.62 1.85 18.82
N SER A 520 6.05 0.76 18.29
CA SER A 520 6.79 -0.49 18.12
C SER A 520 7.77 -0.38 16.95
N ARG A 521 8.92 -1.06 17.06
CA ARG A 521 9.89 -1.15 15.98
C ARG A 521 9.66 -2.44 15.20
N ASN A 522 9.30 -2.31 13.93
CA ASN A 522 9.25 -3.47 13.04
C ASN A 522 10.67 -3.78 12.53
N LEU A 523 11.39 -4.66 13.24
CA LEU A 523 12.75 -5.03 12.87
C LEU A 523 12.80 -5.89 11.59
N ASN A 524 11.71 -6.60 11.26
CA ASN A 524 11.63 -7.35 10.00
C ASN A 524 11.78 -6.44 8.78
N ASP A 525 11.15 -5.26 8.80
CA ASP A 525 11.26 -4.29 7.69
C ASP A 525 12.70 -3.80 7.51
N VAL A 526 13.43 -3.61 8.61
CA VAL A 526 14.83 -3.15 8.57
C VAL A 526 15.77 -4.29 8.18
N LEU A 527 15.49 -5.51 8.61
CA LEU A 527 16.20 -6.71 8.15
C LEU A 527 16.04 -6.90 6.63
N LYS A 528 14.83 -6.75 6.09
CA LYS A 528 14.57 -6.73 4.64
C LYS A 528 15.44 -5.69 3.92
N MET A 529 15.52 -4.47 4.45
CA MET A 529 16.39 -3.41 3.91
C MET A 529 17.87 -3.80 3.93
N ALA A 530 18.36 -4.34 5.03
CA ALA A 530 19.76 -4.75 5.18
C ALA A 530 20.11 -5.87 4.20
N LYS A 531 19.23 -6.86 4.01
CA LYS A 531 19.40 -7.92 3.01
C LYS A 531 19.44 -7.34 1.59
N LEU A 532 18.55 -6.42 1.25
CA LEU A 532 18.59 -5.72 -0.04
C LEU A 532 19.87 -4.90 -0.21
N ALA A 533 20.31 -4.20 0.84
CA ALA A 533 21.54 -3.43 0.85
C ALA A 533 22.78 -4.33 0.61
N SER A 534 22.78 -5.56 1.13
CA SER A 534 23.84 -6.55 0.84
C SER A 534 23.96 -6.88 -0.65
N VAL A 535 22.83 -6.92 -1.37
CA VAL A 535 22.79 -7.15 -2.82
C VAL A 535 23.30 -5.92 -3.59
N VAL A 536 22.95 -4.71 -3.13
CA VAL A 536 23.29 -3.46 -3.83
C VAL A 536 24.72 -2.99 -3.55
N TYR A 537 25.18 -3.09 -2.30
CA TYR A 537 26.44 -2.50 -1.83
C TYR A 537 27.53 -3.53 -1.51
N GLY A 538 27.21 -4.83 -1.56
CA GLY A 538 28.13 -5.95 -1.34
C GLY A 538 27.87 -6.70 -0.04
N GLN A 539 27.89 -8.04 -0.10
CA GLN A 539 27.49 -8.91 1.00
C GLN A 539 28.39 -8.75 2.24
N ASP A 540 29.72 -8.72 2.04
CA ASP A 540 30.70 -8.61 3.13
C ASP A 540 30.52 -7.35 4.00
N ARG A 541 29.90 -6.29 3.46
CA ARG A 541 29.68 -5.01 4.16
C ARG A 541 28.45 -4.99 5.07
N TRP A 542 27.60 -6.00 4.96
CA TRP A 542 26.27 -6.07 5.58
C TRP A 542 26.05 -7.34 6.39
N GLN A 543 26.93 -8.33 6.27
CA GLN A 543 26.81 -9.61 6.95
C GLN A 543 26.62 -9.45 8.46
N GLU A 544 27.49 -8.69 9.13
CA GLU A 544 27.40 -8.46 10.58
C GLU A 544 26.08 -7.79 10.98
N GLN A 545 25.64 -6.75 10.27
CA GLN A 545 24.38 -6.07 10.55
C GLN A 545 23.18 -7.02 10.37
N ILE A 546 23.19 -7.85 9.33
CA ILE A 546 22.13 -8.83 9.05
C ILE A 546 22.08 -9.87 10.17
N GLU A 547 23.22 -10.48 10.53
CA GLU A 547 23.29 -11.48 11.60
C GLU A 547 22.79 -10.92 12.94
N ASN A 548 23.15 -9.67 13.28
CA ASN A 548 22.68 -9.01 14.50
C ASN A 548 21.17 -8.72 14.47
N LEU A 549 20.64 -8.28 13.32
CA LEU A 549 19.21 -8.03 13.15
C LEU A 549 18.40 -9.32 13.20
N GLU A 550 18.87 -10.40 12.57
CA GLU A 550 18.25 -11.73 12.63
C GLU A 550 18.17 -12.21 14.08
N ALA A 551 19.28 -12.14 14.82
CA ALA A 551 19.30 -12.51 16.23
C ALA A 551 18.29 -11.70 17.07
N LYS A 552 18.11 -10.41 16.76
CA LYS A 552 17.14 -9.55 17.48
C LYS A 552 15.69 -9.79 17.09
N VAL A 553 15.41 -10.11 15.83
CA VAL A 553 14.09 -10.54 15.38
C VAL A 553 13.69 -11.84 16.08
N ASP A 554 14.64 -12.79 16.23
CA ASP A 554 14.40 -14.06 16.90
C ASP A 554 14.06 -13.89 18.39
N GLU A 555 14.73 -12.95 19.09
CA GLU A 555 14.44 -12.63 20.49
C GLU A 555 13.03 -12.07 20.72
N GLN A 556 12.40 -11.48 19.70
CA GLN A 556 11.04 -10.94 19.78
C GLN A 556 9.96 -12.01 19.61
N ILE A 557 10.32 -13.24 19.27
CA ILE A 557 9.39 -14.37 19.22
C ILE A 557 9.14 -14.84 20.65
N PRO A 558 7.91 -14.75 21.19
CA PRO A 558 7.63 -15.20 22.54
C PRO A 558 7.97 -16.69 22.67
N GLY A 559 8.88 -17.02 23.58
CA GLY A 559 9.04 -18.40 24.03
C GLY A 559 7.72 -18.89 24.61
N GLU A 560 7.33 -20.12 24.26
CA GLU A 560 6.25 -20.82 24.95
C GLU A 560 6.55 -20.82 26.47
N GLY A 561 5.72 -20.10 27.23
CA GLY A 561 5.71 -20.16 28.70
C GLY A 561 5.90 -18.82 29.41
N ALA A 562 4.83 -18.02 29.48
CA ALA A 562 4.53 -17.18 30.64
C ALA A 562 3.09 -16.63 30.54
N SER A 563 2.11 -17.50 30.71
CA SER A 563 0.86 -17.10 31.32
C SER A 563 1.02 -17.17 32.85
N GLU A 564 0.43 -16.17 33.53
CA GLU A 564 0.08 -16.11 34.95
C GLU A 564 1.06 -15.43 35.94
N GLY A 565 0.62 -14.25 36.44
CA GLY A 565 0.38 -13.95 37.85
C GLY A 565 1.44 -14.22 38.93
N GLY A 566 1.86 -13.16 39.61
CA GLY A 566 1.89 -13.07 41.09
C GLY A 566 2.96 -13.83 41.90
N ASP A 567 3.89 -13.05 42.46
CA ASP A 567 4.58 -13.18 43.77
C ASP A 567 5.60 -14.31 44.03
N GLY A 568 6.75 -13.92 44.61
CA GLY A 568 7.59 -14.76 45.50
C GLY A 568 8.83 -15.49 44.93
N GLY A 569 10.03 -15.02 45.32
CA GLY A 569 11.09 -15.89 45.88
C GLY A 569 12.20 -16.48 44.98
N ALA A 570 13.39 -15.89 45.09
CA ALA A 570 14.76 -16.48 45.21
C ALA A 570 15.28 -17.66 44.34
N GLU A 571 16.47 -17.37 43.78
CA GLU A 571 17.70 -18.20 43.64
C GLU A 571 17.90 -19.27 42.53
N ALA A 572 19.00 -19.01 41.78
CA ALA A 572 20.10 -19.90 41.36
C ALA A 572 19.97 -20.82 40.14
N GLY A 573 20.73 -20.46 39.09
CA GLY A 573 21.83 -21.27 38.55
C GLY A 573 21.52 -22.28 37.42
N GLY A 574 22.32 -22.23 36.35
CA GLY A 574 22.49 -23.37 35.45
C GLY A 574 22.80 -23.00 34.00
N GLU A 575 24.07 -23.13 33.61
CA GLU A 575 24.54 -23.14 32.22
C GLU A 575 23.82 -24.22 31.39
N GLY A 576 23.54 -23.93 30.12
CA GLY A 576 23.03 -24.90 29.17
C GLY A 576 23.12 -24.37 27.76
N ALA A 577 24.27 -24.59 27.11
CA ALA A 577 24.44 -24.39 25.68
C ALA A 577 23.37 -25.19 24.92
N SER A 578 22.58 -24.51 24.10
CA SER A 578 21.68 -25.15 23.13
C SER A 578 22.05 -24.65 21.73
N SER A 579 22.42 -25.62 20.89
CA SER A 579 22.75 -25.49 19.49
C SER A 579 21.60 -24.86 18.70
N LYS A 580 21.82 -23.65 18.17
CA LYS A 580 20.90 -23.01 17.23
C LYS A 580 20.93 -23.75 15.89
N ALA A 581 19.79 -24.29 15.47
CA ALA A 581 19.55 -24.57 14.07
C ALA A 581 19.36 -23.23 13.32
N PRO A 582 19.81 -23.11 12.06
CA PRO A 582 19.62 -21.89 11.29
C PRO A 582 18.15 -21.74 10.90
N ILE A 583 17.56 -20.59 11.23
CA ILE A 583 16.17 -20.25 10.88
C ILE A 583 16.11 -19.92 9.38
N ALA A 584 15.03 -20.38 8.73
CA ALA A 584 14.73 -20.15 7.33
C ALA A 584 14.73 -18.64 7.00
N GLU A 585 15.44 -18.26 5.94
CA GLU A 585 15.50 -16.88 5.44
C GLU A 585 14.09 -16.30 5.20
N ASP A 586 13.90 -15.00 5.49
CA ASP A 586 12.65 -14.27 5.22
C ASP A 586 12.20 -14.47 3.76
N PRO A 587 11.00 -15.03 3.53
CA PRO A 587 10.50 -15.30 2.20
C PRO A 587 10.47 -14.07 1.26
N ASN A 588 10.28 -12.86 1.78
CA ASN A 588 10.27 -11.67 0.91
C ASN A 588 11.66 -11.29 0.39
N SER A 589 12.73 -11.71 1.08
CA SER A 589 14.11 -11.40 0.70
C SER A 589 14.49 -12.03 -0.65
N PHE A 590 14.00 -13.24 -0.92
CA PHE A 590 14.21 -13.94 -2.19
C PHE A 590 13.56 -13.21 -3.36
N ILE A 591 12.29 -12.82 -3.23
CA ILE A 591 11.56 -12.07 -4.26
C ILE A 591 12.24 -10.72 -4.52
N CYS A 592 12.73 -10.06 -3.47
CA CYS A 592 13.46 -8.80 -3.59
C CYS A 592 14.78 -8.95 -4.35
N ALA A 593 15.56 -10.00 -4.06
CA ALA A 593 16.79 -10.29 -4.77
C ALA A 593 16.52 -10.53 -6.27
N LEU A 594 15.50 -11.33 -6.60
CA LEU A 594 15.12 -11.55 -7.99
C LEU A 594 14.68 -10.25 -8.70
N GLY A 595 13.96 -9.38 -7.99
CA GLY A 595 13.50 -8.09 -8.54
C GLY A 595 14.67 -7.20 -8.92
N LYS A 596 15.69 -7.15 -8.06
CA LYS A 596 16.94 -6.44 -8.35
C LYS A 596 17.72 -7.08 -9.50
N LEU A 597 17.81 -8.42 -9.57
CA LEU A 597 18.44 -9.12 -10.68
C LEU A 597 17.75 -8.83 -12.02
N SER A 598 16.46 -8.54 -12.00
CA SER A 598 15.70 -8.09 -13.16
C SER A 598 15.82 -6.59 -13.48
N ASN A 599 16.64 -5.82 -12.75
CA ASN A 599 16.69 -4.35 -12.82
C ASN A 599 15.32 -3.69 -12.64
N GLY A 600 14.47 -4.23 -11.76
CA GLY A 600 13.11 -3.73 -11.52
C GLY A 600 12.12 -3.99 -12.66
N GLN A 601 12.52 -4.71 -13.72
CA GLN A 601 11.65 -4.95 -14.89
C GLN A 601 10.50 -5.92 -14.62
N LEU A 602 10.65 -6.80 -13.63
CA LEU A 602 9.64 -7.83 -13.35
C LEU A 602 8.70 -7.48 -12.18
N TRP A 603 9.19 -6.82 -11.12
CA TRP A 603 8.38 -6.41 -9.95
C TRP A 603 9.11 -5.43 -9.02
N HIS A 604 8.34 -4.70 -8.23
CA HIS A 604 8.81 -3.91 -7.09
C HIS A 604 8.56 -4.70 -5.79
N CYS A 605 9.61 -5.28 -5.23
CA CYS A 605 9.50 -6.03 -3.99
C CYS A 605 9.54 -5.09 -2.78
N TYR A 606 8.48 -5.08 -1.97
CA TYR A 606 8.53 -4.47 -0.63
C TYR A 606 7.36 -4.84 0.31
N LYS A 607 6.67 -5.96 0.08
CA LYS A 607 5.61 -6.38 1.01
C LYS A 607 6.13 -7.27 2.13
#